data_AF-A0A077RVT7-F1
#
_entry.id   AF-A0A077RVT7-F1
#
_cell.length_a   1.000
_cell.length_b   1.000
_cell.length_c   1.000
_cell.angle_alpha   90.00
_cell.angle_beta   90.00
_cell.angle_gamma   90.00
#
_symmetry.space_group_name_H-M   'P 1'
#
loop_
_entity.id
_entity.type
_entity.pdbx_description
1 polymer ?
#
loop_
_entity_poly.entity_id
_entity_poly.type
_entity_poly.pdbx_seq_one_letter_code
_entity_poly.pdbx_strand_id
1 'polypeptide(L)'
;MEIVVCAPVTHEQRRVAIPPKFKKVLHYVNGAVLCAARNQGHVHGGCHSSPFKVVLVIMYSEDNHRPLACVYSSETDTWGNLISTSVPCVVIDAYRPGSLVGNALYWLDTMTNGMLEFDLKDESLAMISGPPVADHSSHSQIIQGEDGALVFAILSYPRFYMWNRNINDHGVATWVMWKTVEMHNILRPPLQTERGVRGAKTILGYSEDTDVIFIYVNGSVYMVHLKSMQSKNLHETSYITDYHPFTAFYSPGITNVGGCDGAEVLHDALG
;
A
#
# COMPACT_ATOMS: atom_id res chain seq x y z
N MET A 1 11.49 17.86 -13.34
CA MET A 1 10.40 16.99 -12.85
C MET A 1 10.19 17.30 -11.38
N GLU A 2 8.94 17.34 -10.94
CA GLU A 2 8.54 17.68 -9.58
C GLU A 2 7.59 16.61 -9.07
N ILE A 3 7.57 16.41 -7.76
CA ILE A 3 6.56 15.63 -7.05
C ILE A 3 5.60 16.63 -6.41
N VAL A 4 4.30 16.32 -6.45
CA VAL A 4 3.28 17.10 -5.75
C VAL A 4 2.77 16.25 -4.59
N VAL A 5 2.92 16.77 -3.37
CA VAL A 5 2.30 16.21 -2.17
C VAL A 5 1.00 16.97 -1.95
N CYS A 6 -0.13 16.26 -2.06
CA CYS A 6 -1.46 16.83 -1.91
C CYS A 6 -2.06 16.40 -0.57
N ALA A 7 -2.63 17.35 0.16
CA ALA A 7 -3.48 17.07 1.31
C ALA A 7 -4.94 16.96 0.82
N PRO A 8 -5.57 15.77 0.88
CA PRO A 8 -6.89 15.56 0.26
C PRO A 8 -8.01 16.45 0.83
N VAL A 9 -7.94 16.76 2.13
CA VAL A 9 -8.99 17.51 2.84
C VAL A 9 -8.83 19.02 2.71
N THR A 10 -7.61 19.53 2.86
CA THR A 10 -7.35 20.97 2.82
C THR A 10 -7.11 21.47 1.40
N HIS A 11 -6.93 20.56 0.43
CA HIS A 11 -6.48 20.82 -0.93
C HIS A 11 -5.14 21.56 -1.01
N GLU A 12 -4.38 21.59 0.08
CA GLU A 12 -3.04 22.15 0.09
C GLU A 12 -2.11 21.28 -0.76
N GLN A 13 -1.28 21.93 -1.55
CA GLN A 13 -0.30 21.27 -2.41
C GLN A 13 1.09 21.79 -2.08
N ARG A 14 2.01 20.87 -1.90
CA ARG A 14 3.44 21.17 -1.80
C ARG A 14 4.18 20.53 -2.97
N ARG A 15 4.82 21.37 -3.77
CA ARG A 15 5.67 20.94 -4.88
C ARG A 15 7.09 20.76 -4.39
N VAL A 16 7.70 19.65 -4.77
CA VAL A 16 9.07 19.30 -4.42
C VAL A 16 9.82 18.95 -5.70
N ALA A 17 10.88 19.69 -6.00
CA ALA A 17 11.74 19.37 -7.13
C ALA A 17 12.45 18.03 -6.88
N ILE A 18 12.44 17.14 -7.87
CA ILE A 18 13.17 15.87 -7.78
C ILE A 18 14.68 16.16 -7.80
N PRO A 19 15.49 15.47 -6.98
CA PRO A 19 16.92 15.72 -6.93
C PRO A 19 17.57 15.66 -8.31
N PRO A 20 18.48 16.59 -8.63
CA PRO A 20 19.24 16.56 -9.88
C PRO A 20 20.08 15.29 -10.03
N LYS A 21 20.26 14.50 -8.98
CA LYS A 21 20.91 13.19 -9.03
C LYS A 21 20.11 12.16 -9.83
N PHE A 22 18.81 12.39 -10.08
CA PHE A 22 17.93 11.48 -10.80
C PHE A 22 17.76 11.80 -12.30
N LYS A 23 18.76 12.43 -12.93
CA LYS A 23 18.71 12.98 -14.31
C LYS A 23 18.56 11.99 -15.47
N LYS A 24 18.52 10.67 -15.23
CA LYS A 24 18.27 9.68 -16.29
C LYS A 24 16.78 9.58 -16.60
N VAL A 25 16.43 8.99 -17.75
CA VAL A 25 15.03 8.70 -18.12
C VAL A 25 14.43 7.80 -17.05
N LEU A 26 13.59 8.39 -16.19
CA LEU A 26 12.87 7.68 -15.15
C LEU A 26 11.89 6.73 -15.83
N HIS A 27 12.02 5.44 -15.56
CA HIS A 27 11.10 4.45 -16.10
C HIS A 27 9.92 4.22 -15.16
N TYR A 28 10.20 4.06 -13.87
CA TYR A 28 9.19 3.81 -12.85
C TYR A 28 9.52 4.58 -11.58
N VAL A 29 8.50 5.22 -11.01
CA VAL A 29 8.59 6.02 -9.78
C VAL A 29 7.49 5.58 -8.84
N ASN A 30 7.88 5.27 -7.61
CA ASN A 30 6.99 4.99 -6.50
C ASN A 30 7.35 5.88 -5.32
N GLY A 31 6.41 6.09 -4.41
CA GLY A 31 6.73 6.78 -3.18
C GLY A 31 5.66 6.63 -2.13
N ALA A 32 6.01 7.09 -0.93
CA ALA A 32 5.09 7.20 0.18
C ALA A 32 5.38 8.50 0.95
N VAL A 33 4.33 9.08 1.50
CA VAL A 33 4.42 10.28 2.35
C VAL A 33 4.20 9.85 3.79
N LEU A 34 5.09 10.30 4.67
CA LEU A 34 5.07 9.97 6.09
C LEU A 34 4.92 11.24 6.90
N CYS A 35 4.04 11.23 7.90
CA CYS A 35 4.01 12.31 8.87
C CYS A 35 5.23 12.22 9.81
N ALA A 36 5.90 13.35 10.07
CA ALA A 36 7.03 13.42 11.01
C ALA A 36 6.60 13.69 12.47
N ALA A 37 5.30 13.64 12.78
CA ALA A 37 4.80 13.80 14.15
C ALA A 37 5.40 12.70 15.04
N ARG A 38 6.07 13.15 16.10
CA ARG A 38 7.27 12.51 16.65
C ARG A 38 7.09 11.17 17.37
N ASN A 39 5.96 10.47 17.27
CA ASN A 39 5.72 9.24 18.03
C ASN A 39 4.71 8.24 17.46
N GLN A 40 4.17 8.44 16.25
CA GLN A 40 3.19 7.50 15.70
C GLN A 40 3.41 7.39 14.19
N GLY A 41 3.99 6.28 13.75
CA GLY A 41 4.19 5.95 12.35
C GLY A 41 2.86 5.71 11.64
N HIS A 42 2.08 6.77 11.45
CA HIS A 42 0.83 6.75 10.70
C HIS A 42 0.99 7.45 9.35
N VAL A 43 0.51 6.77 8.32
CA VAL A 43 0.30 7.31 6.99
C VAL A 43 -1.08 7.96 7.02
N HIS A 44 -1.12 9.29 7.13
CA HIS A 44 -2.31 10.13 6.92
C HIS A 44 -3.53 9.91 7.83
N GLY A 45 -3.62 10.72 8.90
CA GLY A 45 -4.87 10.84 9.67
C GLY A 45 -4.86 11.92 10.77
N GLY A 46 -4.38 13.13 10.49
CA GLY A 46 -4.40 14.25 11.46
C GLY A 46 -3.18 15.19 11.46
N CYS A 47 -2.19 14.92 10.60
CA CYS A 47 -0.93 15.64 10.57
C CYS A 47 -0.87 16.85 9.62
N HIS A 48 -2.00 17.48 9.29
CA HIS A 48 -2.09 18.44 8.19
C HIS A 48 -1.11 19.63 8.28
N SER A 49 -0.65 19.99 9.48
CA SER A 49 0.33 21.07 9.70
C SER A 49 1.70 20.58 10.22
N SER A 50 1.89 19.26 10.34
CA SER A 50 3.17 18.70 10.81
C SER A 50 4.17 18.59 9.66
N PRO A 51 5.48 18.69 9.94
CA PRO A 51 6.48 18.30 8.96
C PRO A 51 6.22 16.87 8.47
N PHE A 52 6.59 16.60 7.23
CA PHE A 52 6.44 15.31 6.59
C PHE A 52 7.73 14.90 5.91
N LYS A 53 7.86 13.60 5.66
CA LYS A 53 8.90 13.02 4.82
C LYS A 53 8.27 12.42 3.57
N VAL A 54 9.02 12.41 2.47
CA VAL A 54 8.66 11.65 1.27
C VAL A 54 9.76 10.65 1.01
N VAL A 55 9.42 9.37 1.01
CA VAL A 55 10.31 8.32 0.52
C VAL A 55 9.98 8.12 -0.94
N LEU A 56 10.96 8.38 -1.80
CA LEU A 56 10.85 8.20 -3.24
C LEU A 56 11.70 7.01 -3.65
N VAL A 57 11.12 6.09 -4.40
CA VAL A 57 11.78 4.91 -4.98
C VAL A 57 11.73 5.05 -6.49
N ILE A 58 12.90 4.95 -7.12
CA ILE A 58 13.09 5.12 -8.55
C ILE A 58 13.78 3.89 -9.11
N MET A 59 13.34 3.45 -10.29
CA MET A 59 14.05 2.44 -11.07
C MET A 59 14.37 2.95 -12.48
N TYR A 60 15.58 2.65 -12.92
CA TYR A 60 16.07 2.93 -14.26
C TYR A 60 16.14 1.64 -15.08
N SER A 61 15.74 1.71 -16.35
CA SER A 61 15.85 0.59 -17.28
C SER A 61 17.30 0.17 -17.53
N GLU A 62 18.22 1.14 -17.54
CA GLU A 62 19.64 0.93 -17.83
C GLU A 62 20.44 0.35 -16.65
N ASP A 63 19.95 0.49 -15.42
CA ASP A 63 20.69 0.07 -14.21
C ASP A 63 20.32 -1.35 -13.75
N ASN A 64 19.94 -2.22 -14.70
CA ASN A 64 19.57 -3.61 -14.47
C ASN A 64 18.47 -3.77 -13.39
N HIS A 65 17.50 -2.87 -13.38
CA HIS A 65 16.39 -2.83 -12.41
C HIS A 65 16.84 -2.72 -10.95
N ARG A 66 17.95 -2.04 -10.67
CA ARG A 66 18.32 -1.73 -9.27
C ARG A 66 17.51 -0.54 -8.76
N PRO A 67 16.76 -0.69 -7.66
CA PRO A 67 16.02 0.42 -7.10
C PRO A 67 16.97 1.39 -6.38
N LEU A 68 16.70 2.67 -6.56
CA LEU A 68 17.28 3.76 -5.79
C LEU A 68 16.19 4.40 -4.96
N ALA A 69 16.51 4.74 -3.71
CA ALA A 69 15.64 5.54 -2.88
C ALA A 69 16.31 6.84 -2.45
N CYS A 70 15.48 7.83 -2.14
CA CYS A 70 15.89 9.03 -1.44
C CYS A 70 14.74 9.53 -0.56
N VAL A 71 15.11 10.20 0.52
CA VAL A 71 14.15 10.77 1.47
C VAL A 71 14.18 12.28 1.38
N TYR A 72 13.03 12.90 1.17
CA TYR A 72 12.83 14.34 1.35
C TYR A 72 12.34 14.62 2.76
N SER A 73 12.85 15.68 3.38
CA SER A 73 12.33 16.20 4.64
C SER A 73 11.75 17.59 4.42
N SER A 74 10.48 17.78 4.77
CA SER A 74 9.81 19.07 4.66
C SER A 74 10.29 20.09 5.71
N GLU A 75 10.96 19.63 6.76
CA GLU A 75 11.50 20.45 7.86
C GLU A 75 12.78 21.16 7.44
N THR A 76 13.66 20.45 6.74
CA THR A 76 14.92 21.01 6.22
C THR A 76 14.80 21.48 4.78
N ASP A 77 13.70 21.15 4.10
CA ASP A 77 13.45 21.39 2.68
C ASP A 77 14.54 20.80 1.77
N THR A 78 15.08 19.64 2.15
CA THR A 78 16.18 18.98 1.45
C THR A 78 15.92 17.50 1.23
N TRP A 79 16.52 17.00 0.16
CA TRP A 79 16.68 15.56 -0.06
C TRP A 79 17.94 15.02 0.61
N GLY A 80 17.82 13.83 1.18
CA GLY A 80 18.92 13.08 1.75
C GLY A 80 19.82 12.43 0.69
N ASN A 81 20.62 11.47 1.16
CA ASN A 81 21.51 10.71 0.30
C ASN A 81 20.73 9.70 -0.57
N LEU A 82 21.39 9.26 -1.65
CA LEU A 82 20.88 8.15 -2.43
C LEU A 82 21.14 6.85 -1.69
N ILE A 83 20.09 6.05 -1.58
CA ILE A 83 20.10 4.73 -0.96
C ILE A 83 19.89 3.73 -2.09
N SER A 84 20.61 2.63 -2.08
CA SER A 84 20.52 1.62 -3.14
C SER A 84 20.71 0.23 -2.58
N THR A 85 20.29 -0.77 -3.35
CA THR A 85 20.59 -2.18 -3.10
C THR A 85 21.16 -2.82 -4.36
N SER A 86 22.01 -3.83 -4.19
CA SER A 86 22.62 -4.56 -5.29
C SER A 86 21.66 -5.55 -5.96
N VAL A 87 20.59 -5.93 -5.25
CA VAL A 87 19.59 -6.89 -5.69
C VAL A 87 18.57 -6.20 -6.62
N PRO A 88 18.38 -6.70 -7.85
CA PRO A 88 17.36 -6.18 -8.76
C PRO A 88 15.94 -6.37 -8.21
N CYS A 89 15.06 -5.43 -8.54
CA CYS A 89 13.63 -5.44 -8.21
C CYS A 89 12.84 -4.68 -9.28
N VAL A 90 11.60 -5.08 -9.53
CA VAL A 90 10.75 -4.43 -10.53
C VAL A 90 9.42 -4.04 -9.88
N VAL A 91 9.33 -2.79 -9.40
CA VAL A 91 8.09 -2.21 -8.83
C VAL A 91 7.41 -1.33 -9.88
N ILE A 92 6.77 -1.95 -10.87
CA ILE A 92 6.16 -1.22 -12.01
C ILE A 92 4.85 -0.51 -11.62
N ASP A 93 4.18 -1.01 -10.57
CA ASP A 93 2.83 -0.58 -10.26
C ASP A 93 2.80 0.74 -9.46
N ALA A 94 2.94 1.85 -10.18
CA ALA A 94 2.87 3.20 -9.63
C ALA A 94 1.51 3.53 -8.96
N TYR A 95 0.48 2.70 -9.20
CA TYR A 95 -0.85 2.83 -8.61
C TYR A 95 -0.97 2.11 -7.27
N ARG A 96 0.05 1.41 -6.80
CA ARG A 96 0.05 0.82 -5.46
C ARG A 96 1.01 1.56 -4.55
N PRO A 97 0.50 2.31 -3.56
CA PRO A 97 1.35 3.03 -2.63
C PRO A 97 2.14 2.03 -1.78
N GLY A 98 3.28 2.47 -1.27
CA GLY A 98 4.06 1.65 -0.35
C GLY A 98 3.26 1.40 0.92
N SER A 99 3.20 0.15 1.37
CA SER A 99 2.52 -0.21 2.61
C SER A 99 3.44 0.02 3.80
N LEU A 100 2.99 0.78 4.80
CA LEU A 100 3.71 0.97 6.05
C LEU A 100 3.38 -0.20 7.00
N VAL A 101 4.41 -0.96 7.39
CA VAL A 101 4.28 -1.99 8.41
C VAL A 101 5.37 -1.78 9.45
N GLY A 102 4.95 -1.51 10.69
CA GLY A 102 5.87 -1.17 11.77
C GLY A 102 6.68 0.09 11.44
N ASN A 103 7.98 -0.07 11.18
CA ASN A 103 8.90 1.04 10.87
C ASN A 103 9.55 0.90 9.48
N ALA A 104 8.89 0.22 8.55
CA ALA A 104 9.39 0.05 7.20
C ALA A 104 8.27 0.17 6.17
N LEU A 105 8.63 0.69 5.00
CA LEU A 105 7.75 0.74 3.83
C LEU A 105 8.04 -0.44 2.92
N TYR A 106 6.99 -1.00 2.34
CA TYR A 106 7.08 -2.18 1.49
C TYR A 106 6.36 -1.97 0.17
N TRP A 107 7.00 -2.41 -0.93
CA TRP A 107 6.40 -2.46 -2.25
C TRP A 107 6.53 -3.86 -2.84
N LEU A 108 5.46 -4.37 -3.46
CA LEU A 108 5.48 -5.66 -4.13
C LEU A 108 6.38 -5.61 -5.37
N ASP A 109 7.21 -6.63 -5.52
CA ASP A 109 7.88 -6.90 -6.80
C ASP A 109 6.83 -7.46 -7.78
N THR A 110 6.77 -6.90 -8.97
CA THR A 110 5.82 -7.31 -10.01
C THR A 110 6.29 -8.55 -10.77
N MET A 111 7.58 -8.90 -10.70
CA MET A 111 8.13 -10.07 -11.41
C MET A 111 8.20 -11.32 -10.53
N THR A 112 8.23 -11.14 -9.21
CA THR A 112 8.34 -12.23 -8.23
C THR A 112 7.28 -12.08 -7.14
N ASN A 113 7.22 -13.00 -6.19
CA ASN A 113 6.42 -12.81 -4.96
C ASN A 113 7.18 -11.99 -3.90
N GLY A 114 8.36 -11.48 -4.23
CA GLY A 114 9.16 -10.66 -3.33
C GLY A 114 8.61 -9.27 -3.12
N MET A 115 9.31 -8.52 -2.28
CA MET A 115 9.00 -7.13 -2.00
C MET A 115 10.27 -6.34 -1.71
N LEU A 116 10.25 -5.07 -2.06
CA LEU A 116 11.26 -4.10 -1.68
C LEU A 116 10.89 -3.53 -0.31
N GLU A 117 11.81 -3.65 0.64
CA GLU A 117 11.74 -3.04 1.96
C GLU A 117 12.58 -1.76 1.97
N PHE A 118 12.01 -0.69 2.51
CA PHE A 118 12.74 0.51 2.91
C PHE A 118 12.61 0.68 4.43
N ASP A 119 13.72 0.45 5.16
CA ASP A 119 13.78 0.65 6.60
C ASP A 119 13.86 2.15 6.92
N LEU A 120 12.90 2.67 7.70
CA LEU A 120 12.82 4.10 8.01
C LEU A 120 13.82 4.57 9.07
N LYS A 121 14.34 3.66 9.89
CA LYS A 121 15.28 3.98 10.98
C LYS A 121 16.70 4.01 10.45
N ASP A 122 17.08 2.98 9.71
CA ASP A 122 18.43 2.82 9.19
C ASP A 122 18.58 3.44 7.79
N GLU A 123 17.47 3.89 7.18
CA GLU A 123 17.40 4.44 5.83
C GLU A 123 18.09 3.52 4.82
N SER A 124 17.65 2.25 4.80
CA SER A 124 18.26 1.19 3.99
C SER A 124 17.24 0.51 3.08
N LEU A 125 17.73 -0.05 1.97
CA LEU A 125 16.92 -0.81 1.01
C LEU A 125 17.31 -2.29 1.03
N ALA A 126 16.32 -3.16 1.14
CA ALA A 126 16.51 -4.61 1.09
C ALA A 126 15.43 -5.29 0.25
N MET A 127 15.78 -6.43 -0.34
CA MET A 127 14.80 -7.31 -0.98
C MET A 127 14.43 -8.44 -0.05
N ILE A 128 13.12 -8.64 0.14
CA ILE A 128 12.57 -9.75 0.91
C ILE A 128 11.90 -10.71 -0.05
N SER A 129 12.27 -11.99 0.02
CA SER A 129 11.57 -13.05 -0.70
C SER A 129 10.17 -13.25 -0.13
N GLY A 130 9.18 -13.46 -1.00
CA GLY A 130 7.80 -13.73 -0.62
C GLY A 130 7.55 -15.15 -0.12
N PRO A 131 6.28 -15.46 0.23
CA PRO A 131 5.86 -16.81 0.57
C PRO A 131 6.03 -17.78 -0.63
N PRO A 132 6.19 -19.09 -0.36
CA PRO A 132 6.42 -20.11 -1.39
C PRO A 132 5.13 -20.46 -2.14
N VAL A 133 4.64 -19.54 -2.95
CA VAL A 133 3.41 -19.67 -3.75
C VAL A 133 3.76 -19.72 -5.23
N ALA A 134 3.05 -20.57 -5.98
CA ALA A 134 3.32 -20.80 -7.41
C ALA A 134 2.82 -19.67 -8.33
N ASP A 135 1.75 -18.97 -7.94
CA ASP A 135 1.21 -17.83 -8.68
C ASP A 135 1.96 -16.53 -8.35
N HIS A 136 2.08 -15.67 -9.36
CA HIS A 136 2.75 -14.36 -9.27
C HIS A 136 1.88 -13.31 -8.53
N SER A 137 2.52 -12.24 -8.09
CA SER A 137 2.02 -11.23 -7.14
C SER A 137 0.85 -10.36 -7.60
N SER A 138 0.32 -10.53 -8.82
CA SER A 138 -0.71 -9.65 -9.41
C SER A 138 -2.03 -9.58 -8.62
N HIS A 139 -2.26 -10.51 -7.71
CA HIS A 139 -3.44 -10.56 -6.83
C HIS A 139 -3.07 -10.53 -5.34
N SER A 140 -1.94 -9.89 -5.02
CA SER A 140 -1.39 -9.84 -3.67
C SER A 140 -1.38 -8.42 -3.12
N GLN A 141 -1.29 -8.31 -1.79
CA GLN A 141 -1.20 -7.04 -1.06
C GLN A 141 -0.35 -7.24 0.19
N ILE A 142 0.48 -6.25 0.51
CA ILE A 142 1.18 -6.19 1.79
C ILE A 142 0.25 -5.48 2.78
N ILE A 143 0.10 -6.07 3.96
CA ILE A 143 -0.75 -5.53 5.03
C ILE A 143 -0.02 -5.64 6.36
N GLN A 144 -0.44 -4.82 7.32
CA GLN A 144 0.01 -4.93 8.70
C GLN A 144 -0.84 -5.97 9.44
N GLY A 145 -0.18 -7.00 9.97
CA GLY A 145 -0.79 -7.99 10.84
C GLY A 145 -0.89 -7.53 12.30
N GLU A 146 -1.31 -8.46 13.15
CA GLU A 146 -1.31 -8.25 14.61
C GLU A 146 0.12 -7.95 15.10
N ASP A 147 0.22 -7.09 16.11
CA ASP A 147 1.49 -6.65 16.72
C ASP A 147 2.52 -6.05 15.73
N GLY A 148 2.06 -5.53 14.58
CA GLY A 148 2.93 -4.93 13.57
C GLY A 148 3.66 -5.94 12.69
N ALA A 149 3.22 -7.21 12.68
CA ALA A 149 3.83 -8.25 11.86
C ALA A 149 3.60 -8.01 10.35
N LEU A 150 4.56 -8.40 9.53
CA LEU A 150 4.46 -8.29 8.07
C LEU A 150 3.64 -9.43 7.49
N VAL A 151 2.51 -9.11 6.86
CA VAL A 151 1.61 -10.10 6.28
C VAL A 151 1.48 -9.92 4.77
N PHE A 152 1.54 -11.04 4.06
CA PHE A 152 1.35 -11.13 2.62
C PHE A 152 -0.02 -11.74 2.33
N ALA A 153 -0.96 -10.91 1.88
CA ALA A 153 -2.31 -11.32 1.51
C ALA A 153 -2.36 -11.70 0.02
N ILE A 154 -3.01 -12.81 -0.32
CA ILE A 154 -3.11 -13.34 -1.68
C ILE A 154 -4.54 -13.75 -1.99
N LEU A 155 -5.11 -13.19 -3.05
CA LEU A 155 -6.38 -13.62 -3.60
C LEU A 155 -6.14 -14.67 -4.71
N SER A 156 -6.26 -15.95 -4.36
CA SER A 156 -6.18 -17.08 -5.30
C SER A 156 -7.53 -17.81 -5.29
N TYR A 157 -8.47 -17.26 -6.06
CA TYR A 157 -9.86 -17.68 -6.04
C TYR A 157 -10.03 -19.18 -6.28
N PRO A 158 -10.85 -19.91 -5.50
CA PRO A 158 -11.87 -19.40 -4.57
C PRO A 158 -11.37 -19.11 -3.14
N ARG A 159 -10.06 -18.98 -2.92
CA ARG A 159 -9.49 -18.78 -1.59
C ARG A 159 -8.76 -17.44 -1.47
N PHE A 160 -8.70 -16.97 -0.23
CA PHE A 160 -7.90 -15.85 0.22
C PHE A 160 -6.93 -16.36 1.27
N TYR A 161 -5.64 -16.17 1.02
CA TYR A 161 -4.56 -16.62 1.89
C TYR A 161 -3.88 -15.42 2.54
N MET A 162 -3.47 -15.58 3.79
CA MET A 162 -2.66 -14.60 4.51
C MET A 162 -1.47 -15.33 5.09
N TRP A 163 -0.27 -14.90 4.71
CA TRP A 163 0.99 -15.46 5.19
C TRP A 163 1.66 -14.46 6.12
N ASN A 164 2.02 -14.88 7.33
CA ASN A 164 2.75 -14.04 8.26
C ASN A 164 4.25 -14.28 8.12
N ARG A 165 5.04 -13.20 8.14
CA ARG A 165 6.49 -13.29 8.16
C ARG A 165 6.98 -13.32 9.61
N ASN A 166 7.51 -14.47 10.01
CA ASN A 166 8.07 -14.66 11.34
C ASN A 166 9.61 -14.65 11.25
N ILE A 167 10.24 -14.01 12.21
CA ILE A 167 11.69 -14.08 12.42
C ILE A 167 11.90 -14.89 13.69
N ASN A 168 12.65 -15.99 13.60
CA ASN A 168 12.95 -16.80 14.78
C ASN A 168 14.05 -16.16 15.64
N ASP A 169 14.32 -16.75 16.82
CA ASP A 169 15.34 -16.26 17.76
C ASP A 169 16.77 -16.23 17.18
N HIS A 170 17.01 -16.90 16.06
CA HIS A 170 18.27 -16.90 15.32
C HIS A 170 18.31 -15.87 14.18
N GLY A 171 17.29 -15.03 14.03
CA GLY A 171 17.20 -14.03 12.97
C GLY A 171 16.80 -14.58 11.60
N VAL A 172 16.39 -15.85 11.51
CA VAL A 172 15.98 -16.46 10.24
C VAL A 172 14.50 -16.14 9.99
N ALA A 173 14.25 -15.46 8.88
CA ALA A 173 12.90 -15.12 8.43
C ALA A 173 12.24 -16.28 7.68
N THR A 174 10.98 -16.57 8.01
CA THR A 174 10.16 -17.59 7.36
C THR A 174 8.74 -17.10 7.16
N TRP A 175 8.09 -17.59 6.11
CA TRP A 175 6.66 -17.37 5.88
C TRP A 175 5.87 -18.54 6.44
N VAL A 176 4.87 -18.23 7.27
CA VAL A 176 3.96 -19.21 7.86
C VAL A 176 2.54 -18.88 7.43
N MET A 177 1.79 -19.89 6.97
CA MET A 177 0.38 -19.70 6.64
C MET A 177 -0.36 -19.30 7.91
N TRP A 178 -0.88 -18.08 7.94
CA TRP A 178 -1.61 -17.55 9.08
C TRP A 178 -3.10 -17.84 8.97
N LYS A 179 -3.69 -17.56 7.80
CA LYS A 179 -5.14 -17.68 7.61
C LYS A 179 -5.46 -18.11 6.18
N THR A 180 -6.40 -19.05 6.05
CA THR A 180 -7.04 -19.41 4.78
C THR A 180 -8.54 -19.17 4.91
N VAL A 181 -9.10 -18.39 4.00
CA VAL A 181 -10.54 -18.09 3.99
C VAL A 181 -11.10 -18.41 2.61
N GLU A 182 -12.20 -19.16 2.60
CA GLU A 182 -12.95 -19.39 1.37
C GLU A 182 -13.76 -18.14 1.01
N MET A 183 -13.67 -17.70 -0.25
CA MET A 183 -14.28 -16.44 -0.71
C MET A 183 -15.79 -16.42 -0.53
N HIS A 184 -16.49 -17.56 -0.56
CA HIS A 184 -17.93 -17.62 -0.29
C HIS A 184 -18.31 -17.19 1.14
N ASN A 185 -17.36 -17.21 2.09
CA ASN A 185 -17.59 -16.71 3.45
C ASN A 185 -17.46 -15.19 3.54
N ILE A 186 -16.62 -14.60 2.66
CA ILE A 186 -16.43 -13.15 2.55
C ILE A 186 -17.58 -12.54 1.73
N LEU A 187 -17.90 -13.12 0.57
CA LEU A 187 -18.86 -12.60 -0.40
C LEU A 187 -20.30 -12.98 -0.01
N ARG A 188 -20.90 -12.24 0.93
CA ARG A 188 -22.30 -12.44 1.35
C ARG A 188 -23.21 -11.30 0.88
N PRO A 189 -24.37 -11.61 0.25
CA PRO A 189 -24.81 -12.94 -0.19
C PRO A 189 -23.93 -13.50 -1.33
N PRO A 190 -23.89 -14.84 -1.53
CA PRO A 190 -23.11 -15.45 -2.59
C PRO A 190 -23.46 -14.88 -3.95
N LEU A 191 -22.45 -14.54 -4.75
CA LEU A 191 -22.65 -14.12 -6.14
C LEU A 191 -23.38 -15.22 -6.91
N GLN A 192 -24.53 -14.89 -7.49
CA GLN A 192 -25.23 -15.72 -8.47
C GLN A 192 -24.41 -15.71 -9.76
N THR A 193 -23.28 -16.42 -9.75
CA THR A 193 -22.40 -16.49 -10.91
C THR A 193 -23.01 -17.53 -11.84
N GLU A 194 -23.45 -17.12 -13.03
CA GLU A 194 -23.76 -18.06 -14.10
C GLU A 194 -22.52 -18.94 -14.33
N ARG A 195 -22.71 -20.27 -14.28
CA ARG A 195 -21.63 -21.24 -14.51
C ARG A 195 -20.99 -20.95 -15.87
N GLY A 196 -19.78 -20.39 -15.88
CA GLY A 196 -18.94 -20.30 -17.08
C GLY A 196 -18.19 -18.99 -17.29
N VAL A 197 -18.60 -17.87 -16.69
CA VAL A 197 -17.91 -16.58 -16.89
C VAL A 197 -16.80 -16.42 -15.84
N ARG A 198 -15.54 -16.61 -16.26
CA ARG A 198 -14.35 -16.41 -15.42
C ARG A 198 -14.03 -14.90 -15.32
N GLY A 199 -14.84 -14.17 -14.56
CA GLY A 199 -14.63 -12.73 -14.33
C GLY A 199 -13.29 -12.42 -13.64
N ALA A 200 -12.77 -11.21 -13.85
CA ALA A 200 -11.54 -10.75 -13.22
C ALA A 200 -11.66 -10.69 -11.69
N LYS A 201 -10.53 -10.92 -11.01
CA LYS A 201 -10.45 -10.99 -9.54
C LYS A 201 -9.12 -10.39 -9.13
N THR A 202 -9.14 -9.41 -8.25
CA THR A 202 -7.91 -8.81 -7.75
C THR A 202 -8.14 -8.10 -6.42
N ILE A 203 -7.05 -7.83 -5.72
CA ILE A 203 -7.04 -6.89 -4.61
C ILE A 203 -6.84 -5.49 -5.20
N LEU A 204 -7.62 -4.51 -4.72
CA LEU A 204 -7.60 -3.14 -5.21
C LEU A 204 -6.81 -2.20 -4.29
N GLY A 205 -6.67 -2.54 -3.01
CA GLY A 205 -5.96 -1.72 -2.05
C GLY A 205 -6.21 -2.14 -0.61
N TYR A 206 -5.45 -1.55 0.31
CA TYR A 206 -5.50 -1.79 1.74
C TYR A 206 -5.45 -0.46 2.49
N SER A 207 -6.23 -0.35 3.57
CA SER A 207 -6.22 0.77 4.50
C SER A 207 -5.54 0.34 5.79
N GLU A 208 -4.36 0.92 6.05
CA GLU A 208 -3.57 0.69 7.26
C GLU A 208 -4.31 1.15 8.53
N ASP A 209 -5.06 2.25 8.45
CA ASP A 209 -5.78 2.81 9.60
C ASP A 209 -6.99 1.98 10.03
N THR A 210 -7.73 1.44 9.06
CA THR A 210 -9.03 0.79 9.30
C THR A 210 -8.96 -0.73 9.24
N ASP A 211 -7.80 -1.29 8.89
CA ASP A 211 -7.57 -2.73 8.72
C ASP A 211 -8.57 -3.37 7.73
N VAL A 212 -8.79 -2.65 6.63
CA VAL A 212 -9.74 -2.97 5.56
C VAL A 212 -8.99 -3.24 4.26
N ILE A 213 -9.39 -4.30 3.56
CA ILE A 213 -8.92 -4.61 2.21
C ILE A 213 -10.06 -4.49 1.21
N PHE A 214 -9.78 -3.90 0.06
CA PHE A 214 -10.73 -3.77 -1.04
C PHE A 214 -10.44 -4.85 -2.07
N ILE A 215 -11.47 -5.62 -2.43
CA ILE A 215 -11.34 -6.70 -3.40
C ILE A 215 -12.36 -6.53 -4.52
N TYR A 216 -11.92 -6.82 -5.73
CA TYR A 216 -12.78 -6.94 -6.89
C TYR A 216 -13.03 -8.40 -7.20
N VAL A 217 -14.29 -8.79 -7.34
CA VAL A 217 -14.68 -10.14 -7.76
C VAL A 217 -15.87 -10.05 -8.72
N ASN A 218 -15.66 -10.49 -9.97
CA ASN A 218 -16.73 -10.67 -10.97
C ASN A 218 -17.64 -9.43 -11.13
N GLY A 219 -17.08 -8.23 -11.25
CA GLY A 219 -17.88 -7.03 -11.47
C GLY A 219 -18.33 -6.31 -10.20
N SER A 220 -17.90 -6.74 -9.02
CA SER A 220 -18.29 -6.15 -7.74
C SER A 220 -17.07 -5.79 -6.91
N VAL A 221 -17.11 -4.61 -6.29
CA VAL A 221 -16.11 -4.17 -5.30
C VAL A 221 -16.65 -4.44 -3.90
N TYR A 222 -15.83 -5.10 -3.08
CA TYR A 222 -16.13 -5.39 -1.68
C TYR A 222 -15.10 -4.74 -0.78
N MET A 223 -15.61 -4.12 0.27
CA MET A 223 -14.85 -3.71 1.44
C MET A 223 -14.84 -4.88 2.43
N VAL A 224 -13.66 -5.36 2.84
CA VAL A 224 -13.52 -6.52 3.75
C VAL A 224 -12.73 -6.11 4.98
N HIS A 225 -13.31 -6.28 6.16
CA HIS A 225 -12.60 -6.11 7.43
C HIS A 225 -11.75 -7.35 7.72
N LEU A 226 -10.43 -7.21 7.85
CA LEU A 226 -9.50 -8.34 7.90
C LEU A 226 -9.62 -9.20 9.18
N LYS A 227 -9.97 -8.58 10.31
CA LYS A 227 -10.21 -9.29 11.57
C LYS A 227 -11.45 -10.19 11.50
N SER A 228 -12.61 -9.61 11.17
CA SER A 228 -13.89 -10.32 11.17
C SER A 228 -14.15 -11.13 9.89
N MET A 229 -13.43 -10.81 8.80
CA MET A 229 -13.69 -11.29 7.42
C MET A 229 -15.12 -11.01 6.95
N GLN A 230 -15.82 -10.09 7.59
CA GLN A 230 -17.09 -9.59 7.12
C GLN A 230 -16.83 -8.59 5.99
N SER A 231 -17.68 -8.66 4.97
CA SER A 231 -17.61 -7.74 3.85
C SER A 231 -18.90 -6.94 3.68
N LYS A 232 -18.73 -5.81 3.00
CA LYS A 232 -19.80 -4.99 2.46
C LYS A 232 -19.54 -4.81 0.96
N ASN A 233 -20.52 -5.16 0.13
CA ASN A 233 -20.50 -4.77 -1.28
C ASN A 233 -20.65 -3.25 -1.37
N LEU A 234 -19.75 -2.58 -2.08
CA LEU A 234 -19.79 -1.12 -2.26
C LEU A 234 -20.60 -0.75 -3.49
N HIS A 235 -20.27 -1.36 -4.63
CA HIS A 235 -20.95 -1.16 -5.91
C HIS A 235 -20.52 -2.22 -6.92
N GLU A 236 -21.27 -2.26 -8.03
CA GLU A 236 -20.94 -3.02 -9.22
C GLU A 236 -20.25 -2.12 -10.25
N THR A 237 -19.23 -2.65 -10.93
CA THR A 237 -18.48 -1.96 -11.98
C THR A 237 -17.78 -2.96 -12.91
N SER A 238 -17.75 -2.64 -14.20
CA SER A 238 -16.96 -3.38 -15.20
C SER A 238 -15.49 -2.95 -15.25
N TYR A 239 -15.14 -1.84 -14.60
CA TYR A 239 -13.79 -1.27 -14.60
C TYR A 239 -13.06 -1.61 -13.30
N ILE A 240 -11.79 -2.00 -13.43
CA ILE A 240 -10.90 -2.26 -12.31
C ILE A 240 -10.02 -1.03 -12.17
N THR A 241 -10.15 -0.34 -11.04
CA THR A 241 -9.31 0.80 -10.64
C THR A 241 -8.76 0.51 -9.25
N ASP A 242 -7.49 0.81 -9.01
CA ASP A 242 -6.92 0.70 -7.67
C ASP A 242 -7.60 1.68 -6.70
N TYR A 243 -7.63 1.29 -5.42
CA TYR A 243 -8.25 2.06 -4.34
C TYR A 243 -7.17 2.55 -3.40
N HIS A 244 -7.10 3.86 -3.22
CA HIS A 244 -6.26 4.53 -2.24
C HIS A 244 -7.12 5.00 -1.08
N PRO A 245 -7.43 4.12 -0.11
CA PRO A 245 -8.27 4.51 1.01
C PRO A 245 -7.57 5.61 1.82
N PHE A 246 -8.36 6.61 2.18
CA PHE A 246 -7.91 7.75 2.96
C PHE A 246 -8.87 7.92 4.12
N THR A 247 -8.32 8.12 5.33
CA THR A 247 -9.11 8.45 6.51
C THR A 247 -8.84 9.89 6.90
N ALA A 248 -9.89 10.70 6.97
CA ALA A 248 -9.82 12.03 7.58
C ALA A 248 -10.76 12.13 8.76
N PHE A 249 -10.28 12.79 9.80
CA PHE A 249 -11.13 13.31 10.86
C PHE A 249 -11.39 14.78 10.59
N TYR A 250 -12.65 15.15 10.37
CA TYR A 250 -13.04 16.55 10.48
C TYR A 250 -12.83 16.96 11.94
N SER A 251 -11.86 17.84 12.19
CA SER A 251 -11.82 18.56 13.46
C SER A 251 -13.07 19.46 13.49
N PRO A 252 -14.04 19.25 14.40
CA PRO A 252 -15.22 20.10 14.42
C PRO A 252 -14.76 21.51 14.79
N GLY A 253 -14.80 22.42 13.81
CA GLY A 253 -14.83 23.84 14.09
C GLY A 253 -15.97 24.10 15.07
N ILE A 254 -15.68 24.85 16.12
CA ILE A 254 -16.59 25.22 17.20
C ILE A 254 -17.95 25.69 16.63
N THR A 255 -19.01 24.86 16.71
CA THR A 255 -20.36 25.12 17.28
C THR A 255 -21.44 24.15 16.75
N ASN A 256 -22.08 23.47 17.71
CA ASN A 256 -23.48 23.02 17.79
C ASN A 256 -24.09 22.00 16.78
N VAL A 257 -24.37 20.82 17.37
CA VAL A 257 -25.49 19.88 17.14
C VAL A 257 -25.49 19.06 15.84
N GLY A 258 -25.35 17.73 16.02
CA GLY A 258 -25.82 16.71 15.08
C GLY A 258 -24.69 15.95 14.40
N GLY A 259 -24.33 14.80 14.95
CA GLY A 259 -23.25 13.95 14.45
C GLY A 259 -23.55 13.24 13.13
N CYS A 260 -22.47 12.87 12.44
CA CYS A 260 -22.36 11.76 11.49
C CYS A 260 -20.86 11.48 11.29
N ASP A 261 -20.35 10.42 11.93
CA ASP A 261 -19.04 9.86 11.61
C ASP A 261 -19.17 9.05 10.32
N GLY A 262 -18.41 9.42 9.28
CA GLY A 262 -18.34 8.70 8.02
C GLY A 262 -16.94 8.83 7.42
N ALA A 263 -16.30 7.70 7.14
CA ALA A 263 -15.11 7.67 6.29
C ALA A 263 -15.54 7.91 4.82
N GLU A 264 -14.98 8.93 4.18
CA GLU A 264 -15.20 9.19 2.76
C GLU A 264 -14.11 8.52 1.90
N VAL A 265 -14.54 7.79 0.88
CA VAL A 265 -13.65 7.20 -0.14
C VAL A 265 -13.55 8.19 -1.29
N LEU A 266 -12.36 8.72 -1.55
CA LEU A 266 -12.09 9.52 -2.74
C LEU A 266 -11.87 8.61 -3.94
N HIS A 267 -12.63 8.88 -5.01
CA HIS A 267 -12.43 8.26 -6.32
C HIS A 267 -11.48 9.12 -7.14
N ASP A 268 -10.24 8.66 -7.34
CA ASP A 268 -9.40 9.25 -8.38
C ASP A 268 -9.78 8.63 -9.74
N ALA A 269 -10.79 9.22 -10.37
CA ALA A 269 -11.03 9.03 -11.79
C ALA A 269 -10.07 9.94 -12.57
N LEU A 270 -8.94 9.39 -13.02
CA LEU A 270 -8.15 10.06 -14.06
C LEU A 270 -8.76 9.72 -15.42
N GLY A 271 -9.26 10.76 -16.10
CA GLY A 271 -9.68 10.71 -17.50
C GLY A 271 -8.50 10.76 -18.48
#